data_AF-A0A0R1L3B7-F1
#
_entry.id   AF-A0A0R1L3B7-F1
#
_cell.length_a   1.000
_cell.length_b   1.000
_cell.length_c   1.000
_cell.angle_alpha   90.00
_cell.angle_beta   90.00
_cell.angle_gamma   90.00
#
_symmetry.space_group_name_H-M   'P 1'
#
loop_
_entity.id
_entity.type
_entity.pdbx_description
1 polymer ?
#
loop_
_entity_poly.entity_id
_entity_poly.type
_entity_poly.pdbx_seq_one_letter_code
_entity_poly.pdbx_strand_id
1 'polypeptide(L)'
;MEIDLNKFANFLTASLWDADGNALVNGEKLVINQRLFASLNSNDFPIEDIVPMDESDQEIECNGDNFNDTVKLTFDDRPADGNGFDTPIADSNETSNADSDDETDIDLAGDSDE
;
A
#
# COMPACT_ATOMS: atom_id res chain seq x y z
N MET A 1 -7.61 12.55 18.19
CA MET A 1 -8.32 11.76 17.18
C MET A 1 -9.04 10.63 17.88
N GLU A 2 -10.23 10.29 17.40
CA GLU A 2 -11.03 9.16 17.86
C GLU A 2 -11.46 8.33 16.65
N ILE A 3 -11.56 7.02 16.84
CA ILE A 3 -12.03 6.08 15.82
C ILE A 3 -13.31 5.44 16.35
N ASP A 4 -14.39 5.58 15.58
CA ASP A 4 -15.71 5.09 15.91
C ASP A 4 -16.15 3.99 14.93
N LEU A 5 -16.75 2.93 15.47
CA LEU A 5 -17.37 1.87 14.66
C LEU A 5 -18.84 2.18 14.38
N ASN A 6 -19.18 2.34 13.10
CA ASN A 6 -20.57 2.33 12.68
C ASN A 6 -21.10 0.89 12.65
N LYS A 7 -21.75 0.46 13.73
CA LYS A 7 -22.31 -0.89 13.88
C LYS A 7 -23.42 -1.23 12.87
N PHE A 8 -24.10 -0.23 12.32
CA PHE A 8 -25.19 -0.47 11.36
C PHE A 8 -24.67 -0.74 9.95
N ALA A 9 -23.59 -0.07 9.56
CA ALA A 9 -23.03 -0.12 8.21
C ALA A 9 -21.66 -0.82 8.13
N ASN A 10 -21.15 -1.31 9.25
CA ASN A 10 -19.90 -2.04 9.39
C ASN A 10 -18.66 -1.34 8.82
N PHE A 11 -18.49 -0.06 9.13
CA PHE A 11 -17.27 0.68 8.77
C PHE A 11 -16.80 1.57 9.91
N LEU A 12 -15.51 1.92 9.88
CA LEU A 12 -14.91 2.82 10.86
C LEU A 12 -14.89 4.25 10.36
N THR A 13 -14.97 5.20 11.29
CA THR A 13 -14.84 6.63 11.02
C THR A 13 -13.83 7.27 11.94
N ALA A 14 -13.07 8.25 11.43
CA ALA A 14 -12.15 9.07 12.19
C ALA A 14 -12.73 10.46 12.45
N SER A 15 -12.61 10.92 13.68
CA SER A 15 -12.97 12.27 14.10
C SER A 15 -11.74 12.97 14.71
N LEU A 16 -11.64 14.27 14.46
CA LEU A 16 -10.52 15.11 14.89
C LEU A 16 -11.03 16.35 15.60
N TRP A 17 -10.38 16.70 16.70
CA TRP A 17 -10.63 17.90 17.49
C TRP A 17 -9.32 18.64 17.70
N ASP A 18 -9.41 19.95 17.85
CA ASP A 18 -8.29 20.78 18.27
C ASP A 18 -7.98 20.59 19.77
N ALA A 19 -6.93 21.26 20.25
CA ALA A 19 -6.51 21.20 21.66
C ALA A 19 -7.55 21.81 22.63
N ASP A 20 -8.45 22.66 22.14
CA ASP A 20 -9.51 23.31 22.91
C ASP A 20 -10.81 22.48 22.91
N GLY A 21 -10.84 21.36 22.17
CA GLY A 21 -11.98 20.46 22.07
C GLY A 21 -13.00 20.84 20.98
N ASN A 22 -12.69 21.79 20.11
CA ASN A 22 -13.55 22.10 18.96
C ASN A 22 -13.36 21.03 17.89
N ALA A 23 -14.47 20.55 17.32
CA ALA A 23 -14.43 19.56 16.25
C ALA A 23 -13.88 20.19 14.96
N LEU A 24 -12.80 19.61 14.45
CA LEU A 24 -12.21 19.95 13.15
C LEU A 24 -12.83 19.08 12.04
N VAL A 25 -12.93 17.78 12.30
CA VAL A 25 -13.57 16.80 11.40
C VAL A 25 -14.42 15.83 12.22
N ASN A 26 -15.60 15.52 11.70
CA ASN A 26 -16.50 14.54 12.31
C ASN A 26 -16.80 13.43 11.30
N GLY A 27 -16.41 12.21 11.66
CA GLY A 27 -16.91 11.01 10.99
C GLY A 27 -16.36 10.75 9.59
N GLU A 28 -15.10 11.08 9.30
CA GLU A 28 -14.50 10.72 8.02
C GLU A 28 -14.34 9.20 7.91
N LYS A 29 -14.90 8.58 6.87
CA LYS A 29 -14.86 7.11 6.71
C LYS A 29 -13.42 6.65 6.45
N LEU A 30 -12.97 5.62 7.16
CA LEU A 30 -11.71 4.94 6.87
C LEU A 30 -11.85 4.13 5.58
N VAL A 31 -11.00 4.44 4.60
CA VAL A 31 -10.90 3.72 3.33
C VAL A 31 -9.46 3.24 3.18
N ILE A 32 -9.29 1.95 2.87
CA ILE A 32 -7.97 1.35 2.68
C ILE A 32 -7.21 2.11 1.58
N ASN A 33 -5.93 2.36 1.81
CA ASN A 33 -5.02 3.05 0.90
C ASN A 33 -5.40 4.49 0.57
N GLN A 34 -6.32 5.09 1.34
CA GLN A 34 -6.75 6.47 1.18
C GLN A 34 -6.26 7.32 2.35
N ARG A 35 -5.59 8.43 2.04
CA ARG A 35 -5.19 9.43 3.04
C ARG A 35 -6.41 10.04 3.71
N LEU A 36 -6.40 10.04 5.04
CA LEU A 36 -7.39 10.73 5.86
C LEU A 36 -7.15 12.24 5.79
N PHE A 37 -8.23 13.01 5.74
CA PHE A 37 -8.24 14.47 5.77
C PHE A 37 -7.50 15.15 4.61
N ALA A 38 -7.14 14.42 3.54
CA ALA A 38 -6.31 14.92 2.44
C ALA A 38 -6.91 16.13 1.70
N SER A 39 -8.23 16.32 1.77
CA SER A 39 -8.90 17.48 1.18
C SER A 39 -8.76 18.76 2.00
N LEU A 40 -8.29 18.67 3.24
CA LEU A 40 -8.23 19.78 4.18
C LEU A 40 -6.84 20.40 4.17
N ASN A 41 -6.78 21.70 3.92
CA ASN A 41 -5.54 22.47 3.84
C ASN A 41 -5.54 23.54 4.93
N SER A 42 -5.38 23.13 6.19
CA SER A 42 -5.18 24.04 7.34
C SER A 42 -4.03 23.56 8.20
N ASN A 43 -3.36 24.50 8.88
CA ASN A 43 -2.33 24.18 9.88
C ASN A 43 -2.89 23.49 11.13
N ASP A 44 -4.21 23.40 11.27
CA ASP A 44 -4.87 22.74 12.40
C ASP A 44 -4.93 21.21 12.22
N PHE A 45 -4.53 20.70 11.06
CA PHE A 45 -4.50 19.27 10.74
C PHE A 45 -3.10 18.68 10.91
N PRO A 46 -2.98 17.35 11.11
CA PRO A 46 -1.70 16.66 11.09
C PRO A 46 -0.93 16.99 9.79
N ILE A 47 0.37 17.24 9.92
CA ILE A 47 1.25 17.52 8.78
C ILE A 47 1.54 16.21 8.04
N GLU A 48 1.63 15.12 8.80
CA GLU A 48 1.88 13.78 8.32
C GLU A 48 0.60 13.19 7.74
N ASP A 49 0.74 12.58 6.56
CA ASP A 49 -0.34 11.86 5.91
C ASP A 49 -0.63 10.57 6.66
N ILE A 50 -1.86 10.43 7.17
CA ILE A 50 -2.31 9.22 7.88
C ILE A 50 -3.13 8.37 6.91
N VAL A 51 -2.75 7.11 6.73
CA VAL A 51 -3.39 6.18 5.79
C VAL A 51 -3.75 4.87 6.49
N PRO A 52 -5.00 4.37 6.37
CA PRO A 52 -5.32 2.99 6.70
C PRO A 52 -4.70 2.05 5.66
N MET A 53 -3.82 1.16 6.11
CA MET A 53 -3.05 0.24 5.26
C MET A 53 -3.18 -1.19 5.79
N ASP A 54 -3.26 -2.16 4.88
CA ASP A 54 -3.07 -3.58 5.16
C ASP A 54 -1.75 -4.02 4.52
N GLU A 55 -0.80 -4.49 5.32
CA GLU A 55 0.50 -4.96 4.83
C GLU A 55 0.40 -6.25 4.00
N SER A 56 -0.73 -6.95 4.08
CA SER A 56 -0.97 -8.23 3.39
C SER A 56 -1.67 -8.07 2.04
N ASP A 57 -2.17 -6.86 1.73
CA ASP A 57 -3.01 -6.56 0.56
C ASP A 57 -4.20 -7.54 0.38
N GLN A 58 -4.73 -8.11 1.47
CA GLN A 58 -5.86 -9.04 1.42
C GLN A 58 -7.19 -8.36 1.73
N GLU A 59 -7.16 -7.28 2.51
CA GLU A 59 -8.33 -6.55 2.95
C GLU A 59 -8.75 -5.50 1.91
N ILE A 60 -10.06 -5.38 1.67
CA ILE A 60 -10.63 -4.40 0.72
C ILE A 60 -11.47 -3.31 1.42
N GLU A 61 -11.72 -3.47 2.71
CA GLU A 61 -12.49 -2.51 3.53
C GLU A 61 -11.93 -2.43 4.95
N CYS A 62 -12.24 -1.36 5.68
CA CYS A 62 -11.83 -1.18 7.06
C CYS A 62 -13.05 -1.26 7.99
N ASN A 63 -13.08 -2.28 8.84
CA ASN A 63 -14.18 -2.58 9.74
C ASN A 63 -13.67 -2.99 11.13
N GLY A 64 -14.60 -3.26 12.06
CA GLY A 64 -14.23 -3.59 13.45
C GLY A 64 -13.52 -4.94 13.62
N ASP A 65 -13.60 -5.83 12.63
CA ASP A 65 -13.02 -7.17 12.70
C ASP A 65 -11.56 -7.18 12.26
N ASN A 66 -11.18 -6.29 11.32
CA ASN A 66 -9.83 -6.24 10.75
C ASN A 66 -8.96 -5.09 11.28
N PHE A 67 -9.57 -4.05 11.86
CA PHE A 67 -8.84 -2.91 12.38
C PHE A 67 -8.05 -3.25 13.65
N ASN A 68 -6.78 -2.81 13.69
CA ASN A 68 -5.73 -3.19 14.65
C ASN A 68 -5.18 -4.62 14.52
N ASP A 69 -5.72 -5.46 13.64
CA ASP A 69 -5.15 -6.79 13.37
C ASP A 69 -4.41 -6.78 12.03
N THR A 70 -5.14 -6.78 10.92
CA THR A 70 -4.61 -6.71 9.55
C THR A 70 -4.53 -5.27 9.04
N VAL A 71 -5.57 -4.46 9.27
CA VAL A 71 -5.60 -3.04 8.88
C VAL A 71 -5.13 -2.15 10.03
N LYS A 72 -4.11 -1.33 9.79
CA LYS A 72 -3.55 -0.38 10.76
C LYS A 72 -3.47 1.02 10.17
N LEU A 73 -3.49 2.04 11.04
CA LEU A 73 -3.16 3.39 10.63
C LEU A 73 -1.63 3.53 10.56
N THR A 74 -1.13 3.92 9.39
CA THR A 74 0.28 4.19 9.14
C THR A 74 0.48 5.64 8.72
N PHE A 75 1.70 6.14 8.91
CA PHE A 75 2.14 7.37 8.25
C PHE A 75 2.59 7.02 6.83
N ASP A 76 2.17 7.82 5.86
CA ASP A 76 2.65 7.70 4.49
C ASP A 76 3.97 8.47 4.35
N ASP A 77 5.07 7.77 4.61
CA ASP A 77 6.43 8.29 4.47
C ASP A 77 7.02 8.05 3.06
N ARG A 78 6.23 7.54 2.11
CA ARG A 78 6.66 7.31 0.73
C ARG A 78 6.95 8.65 0.04
N PRO A 79 7.98 8.70 -0.83
CA PRO A 79 8.31 9.93 -1.52
C PRO A 79 7.17 10.34 -2.48
N ALA A 80 6.93 11.64 -2.56
CA ALA A 80 5.79 12.23 -3.28
C ALA A 80 5.82 11.99 -4.81
N ASP A 81 6.93 11.48 -5.34
CA ASP A 81 7.11 11.13 -6.74
C ASP A 81 6.58 9.74 -7.10
N GLY A 82 6.06 8.98 -6.12
CA GLY A 82 5.49 7.64 -6.33
C GLY A 82 6.55 6.57 -6.60
N ASN A 83 7.84 6.93 -6.50
CA ASN A 83 8.88 5.93 -6.41
C ASN A 83 8.72 5.27 -5.04
N GLY A 84 8.76 3.94 -4.94
CA GLY A 84 8.79 3.30 -3.62
C GLY A 84 9.99 3.80 -2.81
N PHE A 85 10.12 3.36 -1.56
CA PHE A 85 11.44 3.40 -0.93
C PHE A 85 12.42 2.70 -1.87
N ASP A 86 13.59 3.29 -2.09
CA ASP A 86 14.70 2.60 -2.71
C ASP A 86 15.08 1.47 -1.75
N THR A 87 14.41 0.32 -1.91
CA THR A 87 14.74 -0.86 -1.15
C THR A 87 16.17 -1.18 -1.56
N PRO A 88 17.13 -1.22 -0.61
CA PRO A 88 18.45 -1.69 -0.96
C PRO A 88 18.24 -3.08 -1.54
N ILE A 89 18.54 -3.24 -2.84
CA ILE A 89 18.49 -4.53 -3.51
C ILE A 89 19.30 -5.46 -2.62
N ALA A 90 18.64 -6.42 -1.98
CA ALA A 90 19.33 -7.47 -1.25
C ALA A 90 20.25 -8.10 -2.29
N ASP A 91 21.57 -8.00 -2.07
CA ASP A 91 22.60 -8.56 -2.94
C ASP A 91 22.26 -10.03 -3.19
N SER A 92 21.50 -10.27 -4.26
CA SER A 92 21.16 -11.59 -4.72
C SER A 92 22.48 -12.13 -5.19
N ASN A 93 23.09 -12.97 -4.36
CA ASN A 93 24.24 -13.76 -4.71
C ASN A 93 23.87 -14.55 -5.97
N GLU A 94 24.18 -13.98 -7.13
CA GLU A 94 23.91 -14.47 -8.46
C GLU A 94 24.56 -15.85 -8.60
N THR A 95 23.82 -16.92 -8.31
CA THR A 95 24.19 -18.23 -8.82
C THR A 95 23.91 -18.18 -10.32
N SER A 96 24.96 -17.88 -11.07
CA SER A 96 25.01 -17.89 -12.52
C SER A 96 24.49 -19.22 -13.09
N ASN A 97 23.22 -19.28 -13.44
CA ASN A 97 22.73 -20.23 -14.44
C ASN A 97 22.82 -19.53 -15.80
N ALA A 98 24.03 -19.50 -16.34
CA ALA A 98 24.27 -19.18 -17.73
C ALA A 98 23.84 -20.40 -18.57
N ASP A 99 22.53 -20.56 -18.81
CA ASP A 99 22.08 -21.29 -19.99
C ASP A 99 22.11 -20.30 -21.15
N SER A 100 23.19 -20.40 -21.91
CA SER A 100 23.39 -19.64 -23.15
C SER A 100 22.43 -20.15 -24.21
N ASP A 101 21.74 -19.21 -24.86
CA ASP A 101 20.91 -19.42 -26.03
C ASP A 101 21.64 -20.20 -27.12
N ASP A 102 21.06 -21.30 -27.61
CA ASP A 102 21.40 -21.88 -28.91
C ASP A 102 20.13 -22.38 -29.62
N GLU A 103 19.31 -21.42 -30.04
CA GLU A 103 18.23 -21.63 -31.01
C GLU A 103 18.66 -20.99 -32.34
N THR A 104 19.60 -21.61 -33.06
CA THR A 104 19.77 -21.40 -34.52
C THR A 104 20.28 -22.64 -35.26
N ASP A 105 19.44 -23.11 -36.19
CA ASP A 105 19.68 -23.87 -37.42
C ASP A 105 19.87 -25.41 -37.38
N ILE A 106 18.72 -26.12 -37.44
CA ILE A 106 18.60 -27.43 -38.10
C ILE A 106 18.76 -27.23 -39.61
N ASP A 107 19.89 -27.69 -40.16
CA ASP A 107 20.05 -27.98 -41.58
C ASP A 107 20.26 -29.49 -41.77
N LEU A 108 19.17 -30.21 -42.02
CA LEU A 108 19.16 -31.62 -42.40
C LEU A 108 19.39 -31.73 -43.92
N ALA A 109 20.65 -31.74 -44.36
CA ALA A 109 21.00 -32.16 -45.71
C ALA A 109 21.22 -33.68 -45.73
N GLY A 110 20.28 -34.38 -46.37
CA GLY A 110 20.26 -35.83 -46.49
C GLY A 110 21.45 -36.41 -47.23
N ASP A 111 21.91 -37.55 -46.72
CA ASP A 111 22.76 -38.51 -47.38
C ASP A 111 22.01 -39.14 -48.56
N SER A 112 22.59 -39.12 -49.75
CA SER A 112 22.18 -39.98 -50.87
C SER A 112 23.43 -40.53 -51.54
N ASP A 113 23.75 -41.77 -51.19
CA ASP A 113 24.60 -42.67 -51.96
C ASP A 113 24.12 -42.76 -53.43
N GLU A 114 25.02 -42.48 -54.38
CA GLU A 114 25.27 -43.29 -55.60
C GLU A 114 26.59 -42.93 -56.28
#